data_AF-A0A7R9VGY5-F1
#
_entry.id   AF-A0A7R9VGY5-F1
#
_cell.length_a   1.000
_cell.length_b   1.000
_cell.length_c   1.000
_cell.angle_alpha   90.00
_cell.angle_beta   90.00
_cell.angle_gamma   90.00
#
_symmetry.space_group_name_H-M   'P 1'
#
loop_
_entity.id
_entity.type
_entity.pdbx_description
1 polymer ?
#
loop_
_entity_poly.entity_id
_entity_poly.type
_entity_poly.pdbx_seq_one_letter_code
_entity_poly.pdbx_strand_id
1 'polypeptide(L)'
;ARWLNQAMFRQNGGCGFVKKPEWMLSGDAPPSRDPRNLRVHVYSASKAYTLSTLARCMCCKEDLVVRIEVRGMPVDCAKCTTNHAQRIGQLHVDAMYEFPVLFPEVALLLITLVDDNAYTKYTIGMEKKKRPPR
;
A
#
# COMPACT_ATOMS: atom_id res chain seq x y z
N ALA A 1 8.26 10.09 -0.35
CA ALA A 1 9.42 9.57 0.40
C ALA A 1 9.08 9.15 1.84
N ARG A 2 8.45 10.01 2.67
CA ARG A 2 8.24 9.75 4.11
C ARG A 2 7.51 8.43 4.45
N TRP A 3 6.46 8.08 3.71
CA TRP A 3 5.67 6.85 4.00
C TRP A 3 6.44 5.55 3.74
N LEU A 4 7.31 5.51 2.73
CA LEU A 4 8.14 4.33 2.44
C LEU A 4 9.15 4.09 3.56
N ASN A 5 9.82 5.15 4.02
CA ASN A 5 10.75 5.05 5.15
C ASN A 5 10.02 4.60 6.41
N GLN A 6 8.86 5.19 6.71
CA GLN A 6 8.05 4.77 7.85
C GLN A 6 7.60 3.30 7.73
N ALA A 7 7.27 2.81 6.53
CA ALA A 7 6.90 1.42 6.31
C ALA A 7 8.11 0.48 6.54
N MET A 8 9.28 0.81 6.01
CA MET A 8 10.52 0.04 6.26
C MET A 8 10.84 -0.01 7.75
N PHE A 9 10.91 1.15 8.41
CA PHE A 9 11.33 1.23 9.81
C PHE A 9 10.25 0.82 10.81
N ARG A 10 9.03 0.48 10.36
CA ARG A 10 8.03 -0.19 11.20
C ARG A 10 8.40 -1.65 11.49
N GLN A 11 9.29 -2.23 10.69
CA GLN A 11 9.87 -3.54 10.99
C GLN A 11 10.68 -3.49 12.30
N ASN A 12 11.03 -4.66 12.84
CA ASN A 12 11.82 -4.76 14.08
C ASN A 12 11.25 -3.93 15.26
N GLY A 13 9.92 -3.94 15.40
CA GLY A 13 9.24 -3.23 16.48
C GLY A 13 9.23 -1.71 16.38
N GLY A 14 9.71 -1.11 15.28
CA GLY A 14 9.72 0.34 15.14
C GLY A 14 10.91 1.04 15.79
N CYS A 15 11.98 0.30 16.14
CA CYS A 15 13.12 0.85 16.88
C CYS A 15 14.03 1.79 16.07
N GLY A 16 13.77 1.95 14.77
CA GLY A 16 14.58 2.77 13.85
C GLY A 16 15.73 2.01 13.18
N PHE A 17 15.96 0.74 13.51
CA PHE A 17 17.01 -0.09 12.92
C PHE A 17 16.43 -1.37 12.30
N VAL A 18 16.78 -1.62 11.04
CA VAL A 18 16.41 -2.83 10.29
C VAL A 18 17.68 -3.45 9.72
N LYS A 19 17.93 -4.73 10.02
CA LYS A 19 19.10 -5.45 9.50
C LYS A 19 18.96 -5.60 7.98
N LYS A 20 20.01 -5.25 7.24
CA LYS A 20 20.06 -5.47 5.78
C LYS A 20 20.15 -6.97 5.47
N PRO A 21 19.69 -7.41 4.28
CA PRO A 21 19.93 -8.75 3.77
C PRO A 21 21.42 -9.10 3.72
N GLU A 22 21.75 -10.39 3.86
CA GLU A 22 23.14 -10.86 3.98
C GLU A 22 23.99 -10.47 2.78
N TRP A 23 23.49 -10.64 1.56
CA TRP A 23 24.19 -10.26 0.32
C TRP A 23 24.49 -8.75 0.22
N MET A 24 23.69 -7.90 0.88
CA MET A 24 23.99 -6.46 0.98
C MET A 24 25.01 -6.14 2.08
N LEU A 25 25.18 -7.04 3.06
CA LEU A 25 26.17 -6.90 4.13
C LEU A 25 27.55 -7.39 3.68
N SER A 26 27.61 -8.47 2.92
CA SER A 26 28.85 -9.01 2.35
C SER A 26 29.38 -8.18 1.18
N GLY A 27 28.53 -7.39 0.53
CA GLY A 27 28.89 -6.62 -0.66
C GLY A 27 28.92 -7.48 -1.93
N ASP A 28 28.35 -8.67 -1.87
CA ASP A 28 28.25 -9.58 -3.01
C ASP A 28 27.25 -9.05 -4.06
N ALA A 29 27.37 -9.56 -5.27
CA ALA A 29 26.34 -9.36 -6.29
C ALA A 29 24.98 -9.89 -5.79
N PRO A 30 23.86 -9.27 -6.20
CA PRO A 30 22.53 -9.78 -5.89
C PRO A 30 22.40 -11.25 -6.31
N PRO A 31 21.92 -12.14 -5.44
CA PRO A 31 21.92 -13.58 -5.74
C PRO A 31 20.87 -13.90 -6.81
N SER A 32 21.25 -14.79 -7.74
CA SER A 32 20.34 -15.37 -8.72
C SER A 32 19.32 -16.27 -8.02
N ARG A 33 18.04 -16.09 -8.34
CA ARG A 33 16.93 -16.84 -7.73
C ARG A 33 15.67 -16.74 -8.57
N ASP A 34 14.76 -17.68 -8.34
CA ASP A 34 13.44 -17.66 -8.95
C ASP A 34 12.53 -16.61 -8.28
N PRO A 35 11.70 -15.91 -9.07
CA PRO A 35 10.77 -14.93 -8.54
C PRO A 35 9.70 -15.59 -7.67
N ARG A 36 9.30 -14.91 -6.60
CA ARG A 36 8.14 -15.29 -5.79
C ARG A 36 6.91 -14.54 -6.29
N ASN A 37 5.80 -15.25 -6.49
CA ASN A 37 4.56 -14.64 -6.93
C ASN A 37 3.78 -14.06 -5.74
N LEU A 38 3.76 -12.73 -5.64
CA LEU A 38 2.91 -12.00 -4.72
C LEU A 38 1.52 -11.83 -5.34
N ARG A 39 0.50 -12.44 -4.73
CA ARG A 39 -0.89 -12.33 -5.17
C ARG A 39 -1.67 -11.42 -4.23
N VAL A 40 -2.33 -10.41 -4.78
CA VAL A 40 -3.09 -9.40 -4.06
C VAL A 40 -4.52 -9.41 -4.56
N HIS A 41 -5.44 -9.84 -3.69
CA HIS A 41 -6.88 -9.83 -3.98
C HIS A 41 -7.52 -8.60 -3.35
N VAL A 42 -7.97 -7.68 -4.20
CA VAL A 42 -8.75 -6.52 -3.76
C VAL A 42 -10.23 -6.87 -3.87
N TYR A 43 -10.85 -7.22 -2.75
CA TYR A 43 -12.28 -7.48 -2.68
C TYR A 43 -13.10 -6.18 -2.69
N SER A 44 -12.82 -5.28 -1.74
CA SER A 44 -13.54 -4.02 -1.57
C SER A 44 -12.69 -2.97 -0.87
N ALA A 45 -13.00 -1.69 -1.09
CA ALA A 45 -12.45 -0.58 -0.34
C ALA A 45 -13.54 0.42 0.03
N SER A 46 -13.43 1.00 1.22
CA SER A 46 -14.35 2.02 1.72
C SER A 46 -13.56 3.13 2.40
N LYS A 47 -14.02 4.37 2.22
CA LYS A 47 -13.49 5.52 2.96
C LYS A 47 -14.29 5.67 4.27
N ALA A 48 -13.59 5.75 5.39
CA ALA A 48 -14.25 6.07 6.66
C ALA A 48 -14.57 7.58 6.67
N TYR A 49 -15.85 7.93 6.74
CA TYR A 49 -16.27 9.31 6.89
C TYR A 49 -16.36 9.68 8.37
N THR A 50 -15.79 10.81 8.75
CA THR A 50 -16.08 11.45 10.04
C THR A 50 -17.42 12.18 9.92
N LEU A 51 -18.16 12.39 11.03
CA LEU A 51 -19.45 13.11 11.03
C LEU A 51 -19.36 14.50 10.37
N SER A 52 -18.23 15.20 10.53
CA SER A 52 -17.94 16.48 9.86
C SER A 52 -17.74 16.35 8.35
N THR A 53 -17.27 15.20 7.87
CA THR A 53 -17.12 14.88 6.45
C THR A 53 -18.48 14.55 5.84
N LEU A 54 -19.34 13.82 6.56
CA LEU A 54 -20.69 13.45 6.10
C LEU A 54 -21.56 14.68 5.80
N ALA A 55 -21.49 15.72 6.63
CA ALA A 55 -22.23 16.98 6.45
C ALA A 55 -21.84 17.72 5.15
N ARG A 56 -20.63 17.49 4.61
CA ARG A 56 -20.15 18.05 3.35
C ARG A 56 -20.35 17.12 2.14
N CYS A 57 -20.77 15.88 2.36
CA CYS A 57 -20.62 14.79 1.38
C CYS A 57 -21.95 14.31 0.75
N MET A 58 -23.08 14.96 1.03
CA MET A 58 -24.38 14.57 0.44
C MET A 58 -24.43 14.68 -1.10
N CYS A 59 -23.47 15.36 -1.74
CA CYS A 59 -23.41 15.55 -3.20
C CYS A 59 -22.08 15.11 -3.86
N CYS A 60 -21.13 14.52 -3.13
CA CYS A 60 -19.84 14.12 -3.69
C CYS A 60 -19.92 12.71 -4.29
N LYS A 61 -19.98 12.60 -5.61
CA LYS A 61 -19.76 11.34 -6.33
C LYS A 61 -18.27 10.98 -6.23
N GLU A 62 -17.90 10.17 -5.24
CA GLU A 62 -16.50 9.74 -5.07
C GLU A 62 -16.14 8.69 -6.14
N ASP A 63 -15.10 8.94 -6.94
CA ASP A 63 -14.55 7.97 -7.89
C ASP A 63 -13.38 7.25 -7.22
N LEU A 64 -13.69 6.35 -6.29
CA LEU A 64 -12.65 5.62 -5.55
C LEU A 64 -11.92 4.63 -6.46
N VAL A 65 -10.60 4.65 -6.42
CA VAL A 65 -9.71 3.69 -7.08
C VAL A 65 -8.63 3.20 -6.12
N VAL A 66 -8.33 1.91 -6.15
CA VAL A 66 -7.22 1.33 -5.39
C VAL A 66 -6.01 1.24 -6.31
N ARG A 67 -4.92 1.88 -5.90
CA ARG A 67 -3.60 1.77 -6.51
C ARG A 67 -2.75 0.81 -5.70
N ILE A 68 -2.20 -0.19 -6.38
CA ILE A 68 -1.25 -1.15 -5.80
C ILE A 68 0.10 -0.91 -6.46
N GLU A 69 1.14 -0.80 -5.65
CA GLU A 69 2.48 -0.51 -6.11
C GLU A 69 3.50 -1.35 -5.34
N VAL A 70 4.37 -2.05 -6.06
CA VAL A 70 5.54 -2.73 -5.51
C VAL A 70 6.74 -1.81 -5.70
N ARG A 71 7.45 -1.51 -4.62
CA ARG A 71 8.68 -0.71 -4.60
C ARG A 71 9.81 -1.53 -4.02
N GLY A 72 11.04 -1.35 -4.49
CA GLY A 72 12.19 -2.10 -4.00
C GLY A 72 13.33 -2.03 -5.00
N MET A 73 13.90 -3.20 -5.32
CA MET A 73 14.81 -3.31 -6.46
C MET A 73 14.12 -2.86 -7.76
N PRO A 74 14.83 -2.20 -8.69
CA PRO A 74 14.23 -1.73 -9.94
C PRO A 74 13.52 -2.83 -10.73
N VAL A 75 14.06 -4.06 -10.68
CA VAL A 75 13.48 -5.23 -11.37
C VAL A 75 12.14 -5.68 -10.79
N ASP A 76 11.85 -5.34 -9.53
CA ASP A 76 10.62 -5.71 -8.82
C ASP A 76 9.59 -4.56 -8.80
N CYS A 77 9.95 -3.39 -9.33
CA CYS A 77 9.08 -2.22 -9.29
C CYS A 77 7.91 -2.39 -10.27
N ALA A 78 6.69 -2.45 -9.73
CA ALA A 78 5.47 -2.63 -10.50
C ALA A 78 4.34 -1.75 -9.95
N LYS A 79 3.39 -1.37 -10.80
CA LYS A 79 2.24 -0.56 -10.40
C LYS A 79 1.00 -0.98 -11.18
N CYS A 80 -0.11 -1.19 -10.48
CA CYS A 80 -1.41 -1.38 -11.08
C CYS A 80 -2.48 -0.53 -10.38
N THR A 81 -3.60 -0.32 -11.06
CA THR A 81 -4.77 0.39 -10.53
C THR A 81 -6.01 -0.44 -10.83
N THR A 82 -6.92 -0.53 -9.86
CA THR A 82 -8.20 -1.22 -10.04
C THR A 82 -9.13 -0.44 -10.98
N ASN A 83 -10.01 -1.14 -11.68
CA ASN A 83 -11.07 -0.50 -12.46
C ASN A 83 -12.09 0.22 -11.55
N HIS A 84 -12.75 1.23 -12.10
CA HIS A 84 -13.79 1.98 -11.41
C HIS A 84 -15.01 1.08 -11.19
N ALA A 85 -15.35 0.79 -9.95
CA ALA A 85 -16.58 0.07 -9.60
C ALA A 85 -17.36 0.88 -8.56
N GLN A 86 -18.10 1.89 -9.04
CA GLN A 86 -18.85 2.78 -8.18
C GLN A 86 -20.19 2.17 -7.73
N ARG A 87 -20.32 2.01 -6.41
CA ARG A 87 -21.56 2.36 -5.70
C ARG A 87 -21.21 3.38 -4.62
N ILE A 88 -22.14 4.27 -4.32
CA ILE A 88 -22.01 5.41 -3.40
C ILE A 88 -21.15 5.06 -2.16
N GLY A 89 -19.95 5.64 -2.05
CA GLY A 89 -19.04 5.51 -0.90
C GLY A 89 -18.38 4.14 -0.67
N GLN A 90 -18.62 3.15 -1.54
CA GLN A 90 -18.05 1.80 -1.45
C GLN A 90 -17.57 1.31 -2.81
N LEU A 91 -16.28 0.98 -2.89
CA LEU A 91 -15.66 0.36 -4.06
C LEU A 91 -15.70 -1.16 -3.90
N HIS A 92 -16.39 -1.86 -4.79
CA HIS A 92 -16.36 -3.33 -4.86
C HIS A 92 -15.65 -3.76 -6.14
N VAL A 93 -14.45 -4.31 -6.03
CA VAL A 93 -13.60 -4.62 -7.19
C VAL A 93 -13.61 -6.11 -7.53
N ASP A 94 -13.48 -6.95 -6.50
CA ASP A 94 -13.28 -8.40 -6.61
C ASP A 94 -12.28 -8.81 -7.72
N ALA A 95 -11.06 -8.27 -7.64
CA ALA A 95 -10.00 -8.53 -8.62
C ALA A 95 -8.70 -9.03 -7.98
N MET A 96 -8.03 -9.95 -8.68
CA MET A 96 -6.75 -10.52 -8.29
C MET A 96 -5.62 -9.93 -9.13
N TYR A 97 -4.53 -9.56 -8.47
CA TYR A 97 -3.32 -9.01 -9.09
C TYR A 97 -2.12 -9.86 -8.70
N GLU A 98 -1.25 -10.16 -9.67
CA GLU A 98 -0.06 -10.97 -9.44
C GLU A 98 1.20 -10.18 -9.79
N PHE A 99 2.20 -10.26 -8.92
CA PHE A 99 3.49 -9.58 -9.11
C PHE A 99 4.62 -10.60 -8.89
N PRO A 100 5.46 -10.87 -9.90
CA PRO A 100 6.70 -11.62 -9.69
C PRO A 100 7.71 -10.72 -8.96
N VAL A 101 8.20 -11.17 -7.80
CA VAL A 101 9.16 -10.42 -6.97
C VAL A 101 10.41 -11.26 -6.75
N LEU A 102 11.55 -10.81 -7.26
CA LEU A 102 12.85 -11.46 -7.10
C LEU A 102 13.44 -11.19 -5.73
N PHE A 103 13.35 -9.97 -5.21
CA PHE A 103 13.98 -9.55 -3.96
C PHE A 103 12.95 -9.16 -2.89
N PRO A 104 12.15 -10.12 -2.38
CA PRO A 104 11.08 -9.85 -1.43
C PRO A 104 11.56 -9.20 -0.12
N GLU A 105 12.80 -9.43 0.28
CA GLU A 105 13.39 -8.89 1.51
C GLU A 105 13.61 -7.37 1.48
N VAL A 106 13.66 -6.76 0.30
CA VAL A 106 13.77 -5.31 0.10
C VAL A 106 12.54 -4.71 -0.58
N ALA A 107 11.56 -5.55 -0.93
CA ALA A 107 10.33 -5.11 -1.56
C ALA A 107 9.30 -4.61 -0.53
N LEU A 108 8.58 -3.57 -0.92
CA LEU A 108 7.46 -2.98 -0.20
C LEU A 108 6.23 -2.99 -1.08
N LEU A 109 5.12 -3.52 -0.55
CA LEU A 109 3.80 -3.40 -1.15
C LEU A 109 3.11 -2.15 -0.58
N LEU A 110 2.74 -1.23 -1.47
CA LEU A 110 1.99 -0.03 -1.16
C LEU A 110 0.58 -0.14 -1.75
N ILE A 111 -0.43 -0.01 -0.89
CA ILE A 111 -1.84 0.00 -1.29
C ILE A 111 -2.41 1.36 -0.91
N THR A 112 -2.92 2.09 -1.89
CA THR A 112 -3.45 3.45 -1.72
C THR A 112 -4.85 3.54 -2.29
N LEU A 113 -5.80 4.03 -1.49
CA LEU A 113 -7.12 4.43 -1.97
C LEU A 113 -7.07 5.88 -2.42
N VAL A 114 -7.40 6.15 -3.68
CA VAL A 114 -7.40 7.48 -4.29
C VAL A 114 -8.82 7.81 -4.73
N ASP A 115 -9.21 9.08 -4.63
CA ASP A 115 -10.43 9.61 -5.23
C ASP A 115 -10.04 10.27 -6.56
N ASP A 116 -10.41 9.63 -7.68
CA ASP A 116 -10.03 10.05 -9.04
C ASP A 116 -10.88 11.23 -9.53
N ASN A 117 -11.93 11.61 -8.79
CA ASN A 117 -12.77 12.78 -9.10
C ASN A 117 -12.21 14.09 -8.52
N ALA A 118 -11.13 14.02 -7.74
CA ALA A 118 -10.62 15.18 -7.00
C ALA A 118 -9.24 15.61 -7.50
N TYR A 119 -9.13 16.92 -7.74
CA TYR A 119 -7.91 17.73 -7.75
C TYR A 119 -7.04 17.61 -6.47
N THR A 120 -7.25 16.60 -5.61
CA THR A 120 -6.64 16.49 -4.28
C THR A 120 -6.30 15.03 -3.94
N LYS A 121 -5.01 14.69 -3.96
CA LYS A 121 -4.49 13.38 -3.50
C LYS A 121 -4.53 13.30 -1.97
N TYR A 122 -5.45 12.52 -1.41
CA TYR A 122 -5.39 12.13 0.00
C TYR A 122 -4.63 10.81 0.13
N THR A 123 -3.56 10.80 0.93
CA THR A 123 -2.82 9.57 1.29
C THR A 123 -3.17 9.20 2.73
N ILE A 124 -3.93 8.12 2.92
CA ILE A 124 -4.32 7.64 4.25
C ILE A 124 -3.14 6.85 4.85
N GLY A 125 -2.49 7.43 5.85
CA GLY A 125 -1.54 6.72 6.71
C GLY A 125 -2.29 5.93 7.79
N MET A 126 -1.99 4.65 7.93
CA MET A 126 -2.58 3.82 9.00
C MET A 126 -2.07 4.25 10.38
N GLU A 127 -3.00 4.66 11.25
CA GLU A 127 -2.82 4.90 12.68
C GLU A 127 -3.08 3.60 13.48
N LYS A 128 -2.20 3.26 14.43
CA LYS A 128 -2.42 2.13 15.34
C LYS A 128 -3.15 2.61 16.59
N LYS A 129 -4.24 1.93 16.93
CA LYS A 129 -4.96 2.04 18.21
C LYS A 129 -4.00 1.74 19.38
N LYS A 130 -3.74 2.72 20.26
CA LYS A 130 -3.05 2.49 21.54
C LYS A 130 -3.94 1.64 22.46
N ARG A 131 -3.38 0.62 23.12
CA ARG A 131 -4.04 -0.05 24.25
C ARG A 131 -4.05 0.90 25.45
N PRO A 132 -5.13 0.96 26.25
CA PRO A 132 -5.12 1.68 27.51
C PRO A 132 -4.19 0.98 28.52
N PRO A 133 -3.53 1.72 29.42
CA PRO A 133 -2.75 1.15 30.52
C PRO A 133 -3.68 0.41 31.50
N ARG A 134 -3.15 -0.64 32.14
CA ARG A 134 -3.80 -1.36 33.24
C ARG A 134 -3.81 -0.52 34.51
#